data_AF-A0A0T8UHS1-F1
#
_entry.id   AF-A0A0T8UHS1-F1
#
_cell.length_a   1.000
_cell.length_b   1.000
_cell.length_c   1.000
_cell.angle_alpha   90.00
_cell.angle_beta   90.00
_cell.angle_gamma   90.00
#
_symmetry.space_group_name_H-M   'P 1'
#
loop_
_entity.id
_entity.type
_entity.pdbx_description
1 polymer ?
#
loop_
_entity_poly.entity_id
_entity_poly.type
_entity_poly.pdbx_seq_one_letter_code
_entity_poly.pdbx_strand_id
1 'polypeptide(L)'
;MEINYQAGIAPVTVHPDLFELISLGLEHSLALYSQLNISIDPLIQTWRIGFSDAKAAQPQEIEAVLSLINPHDIELDSSTSIVFLKQKGMKIDLGCLVKGYSADKECPIS
;
A
#
# COMPACT_ATOMS: atom_id res chain seq x y z
N MET A 1 4.82 6.59 -8.05
CA MET A 1 5.81 5.99 -7.14
C MET A 1 6.52 4.89 -7.91
N GLU A 2 7.85 4.85 -7.95
CA GLU A 2 8.62 3.86 -8.74
C GLU A 2 8.24 2.41 -8.40
N ILE A 3 8.04 2.13 -7.10
CA ILE A 3 7.62 0.82 -6.59
C ILE A 3 6.34 0.31 -7.29
N ASN A 4 5.34 1.19 -7.49
CA ASN A 4 4.08 0.83 -8.12
C ASN A 4 4.24 0.55 -9.62
N TYR A 5 5.22 1.17 -10.29
CA TYR A 5 5.52 0.90 -11.70
C TYR A 5 6.26 -0.42 -11.89
N GLN A 6 7.08 -0.82 -10.92
CA GLN A 6 7.84 -2.07 -10.94
C GLN A 6 7.08 -3.26 -10.35
N ALA A 7 5.80 -3.09 -10.01
CA ALA A 7 4.98 -4.15 -9.44
C ALA A 7 4.88 -5.37 -10.37
N GLY A 8 5.25 -6.55 -9.87
CA GLY A 8 5.32 -7.80 -10.62
C GLY A 8 6.42 -7.85 -11.69
N ILE A 9 7.37 -6.89 -11.68
CA ILE A 9 8.48 -6.82 -12.65
C ILE A 9 9.81 -7.02 -11.95
N ALA A 10 10.15 -6.15 -10.99
CA ALA A 10 11.45 -6.17 -10.32
C ALA A 10 11.39 -5.58 -8.91
N PRO A 11 12.27 -6.03 -7.99
CA PRO A 11 12.49 -5.38 -6.71
C PRO A 11 13.07 -3.97 -6.89
N VAL A 12 12.68 -3.03 -6.02
CA VAL A 12 13.13 -1.63 -6.05
C VAL A 12 13.81 -1.29 -4.73
N THR A 13 15.05 -0.79 -4.81
CA THR A 13 15.73 -0.19 -3.66
C THR A 13 15.14 1.20 -3.39
N VAL A 14 14.78 1.45 -2.14
CA VAL A 14 14.19 2.73 -1.71
C VAL A 14 15.01 3.37 -0.61
N HIS A 15 14.73 4.64 -0.34
CA HIS A 15 15.36 5.34 0.77
C HIS A 15 14.99 4.70 2.12
N PRO A 16 15.91 4.59 3.10
CA PRO A 16 15.65 3.98 4.40
C PRO A 16 14.40 4.51 5.12
N ASP A 17 14.20 5.83 5.16
CA ASP A 17 13.01 6.43 5.77
C ASP A 17 11.70 5.98 5.11
N LEU A 18 11.70 5.82 3.78
CA LEU A 18 10.54 5.31 3.05
C LEU A 18 10.35 3.81 3.30
N PHE A 19 11.44 3.06 3.38
CA PHE A 19 11.42 1.64 3.72
C PHE A 19 10.81 1.42 5.11
N GLU A 20 11.23 2.21 6.11
CA GLU A 20 10.68 2.15 7.47
C GLU A 20 9.18 2.43 7.48
N LEU A 21 8.74 3.47 6.76
CA LEU A 21 7.31 3.80 6.66
C LEU A 21 6.50 2.68 5.99
N ILE A 22 7.04 2.06 4.93
CA ILE A 22 6.40 0.93 4.26
C ILE A 22 6.36 -0.29 5.19
N SER A 23 7.44 -0.55 5.92
CA SER A 23 7.53 -1.66 6.87
C SER A 23 6.49 -1.51 7.98
N LEU A 24 6.39 -0.32 8.58
CA LEU A 24 5.40 -0.01 9.60
C LEU A 24 3.97 -0.16 9.05
N GLY A 25 3.73 0.36 7.84
CA GLY A 25 2.45 0.22 7.16
C GLY A 25 2.08 -1.24 6.87
N LEU A 26 3.06 -2.06 6.48
CA LEU A 26 2.86 -3.48 6.21
C LEU A 26 2.57 -4.25 7.50
N GLU A 27 3.33 -3.98 8.57
CA GLU A 27 3.10 -4.58 9.88
C GLU A 27 1.68 -4.30 10.37
N HIS A 28 1.24 -3.03 10.31
CA HIS A 28 -0.14 -2.68 10.61
C HIS A 28 -1.15 -3.33 9.66
N SER A 29 -0.81 -3.52 8.38
CA SER A 29 -1.72 -4.20 7.43
C SER A 29 -1.88 -5.70 7.72
N LEU A 30 -0.85 -6.33 8.30
CA LEU A 30 -0.84 -7.75 8.65
C LEU A 30 -1.39 -8.04 10.05
N ALA A 31 -1.53 -7.02 10.89
CA ALA A 31 -2.04 -7.17 12.25
C ALA A 31 -3.48 -7.72 12.28
N LEU A 32 -3.74 -8.63 13.21
CA LEU A 32 -5.07 -9.19 13.45
C LEU A 32 -6.07 -8.07 13.77
N TYR A 33 -7.21 -8.06 13.08
CA TYR A 33 -8.27 -7.04 13.16
C TYR A 33 -7.90 -5.63 12.65
N SER A 34 -6.78 -5.51 11.94
CA SER A 34 -6.45 -4.24 11.29
C SER A 34 -7.45 -3.90 10.19
N GLN A 35 -7.85 -2.63 10.16
CA GLN A 35 -8.66 -2.05 9.07
C GLN A 35 -7.77 -1.29 8.07
N LEU A 36 -6.45 -1.30 8.29
CA LEU A 36 -5.47 -0.65 7.45
C LEU A 36 -4.96 -1.64 6.41
N ASN A 37 -4.92 -1.23 5.15
CA ASN A 37 -4.29 -2.00 4.09
C ASN A 37 -3.58 -1.02 3.16
N ILE A 38 -2.25 -1.02 3.19
CA ILE A 38 -1.42 -0.13 2.36
C ILE A 38 -1.51 -0.44 0.86
N SER A 39 -2.07 -1.58 0.48
CA SER A 39 -2.26 -2.01 -0.90
C SER A 39 -3.70 -1.87 -1.40
N ILE A 40 -4.56 -1.13 -0.70
CA ILE A 40 -6.00 -1.00 -1.01
C ILE A 40 -6.29 -0.16 -2.27
N ASP A 41 -5.32 0.61 -2.76
CA ASP A 41 -5.50 1.59 -3.85
C ASP A 41 -6.13 1.00 -5.14
N PRO A 42 -5.75 -0.21 -5.63
CA PRO A 42 -6.43 -0.84 -6.77
C PRO A 42 -7.93 -1.04 -6.55
N LEU A 43 -8.37 -1.35 -5.33
CA LEU A 43 -9.79 -1.49 -5.00
C LEU A 43 -10.52 -0.14 -4.98
N ILE A 44 -9.90 0.88 -4.39
CA ILE A 44 -10.46 2.25 -4.36
C ILE A 44 -10.63 2.79 -5.78
N GLN A 45 -9.66 2.53 -6.67
CA GLN A 45 -9.73 2.95 -8.06
C GLN A 45 -10.89 2.33 -8.83
N THR A 46 -11.31 1.09 -8.49
CA THR A 46 -12.49 0.46 -9.09
C THR A 46 -13.77 1.24 -8.80
N TRP A 47 -13.84 1.94 -7.66
CA TRP A 47 -15.03 2.71 -7.27
C TRP A 47 -15.06 4.12 -7.89
N ARG A 48 -13.97 4.55 -8.54
CA ARG A 48 -13.83 5.84 -9.23
C ARG A 48 -14.35 7.03 -8.40
N ILE A 49 -14.11 6.99 -7.09
CA ILE A 49 -14.58 8.01 -6.15
C ILE A 49 -14.04 9.38 -6.58
N GLY A 50 -14.92 10.36 -6.77
CA GLY A 50 -14.56 11.71 -7.23
C GLY A 50 -14.78 11.98 -8.71
N PHE A 51 -15.21 10.99 -9.50
CA PHE A 51 -15.67 11.18 -10.87
C PHE A 51 -17.21 11.24 -10.96
N SER A 52 -17.74 11.86 -12.00
CA SER A 52 -19.19 11.96 -12.25
C SER A 52 -19.87 10.60 -12.48
N ASP A 53 -19.08 9.55 -12.73
CA ASP A 53 -19.52 8.16 -12.92
C ASP A 53 -19.15 7.24 -11.76
N ALA A 54 -18.91 7.81 -10.57
CA ALA A 54 -18.70 7.05 -9.35
C ALA A 54 -19.84 6.03 -9.16
N LYS A 55 -19.47 4.74 -9.20
CA LYS A 55 -20.40 3.62 -9.08
C LYS A 55 -19.80 2.59 -8.15
N ALA A 56 -20.65 1.91 -7.39
CA ALA A 56 -20.23 0.71 -6.70
C ALA A 56 -19.68 -0.28 -7.74
N ALA A 57 -18.46 -0.76 -7.50
CA ALA A 57 -17.83 -1.77 -8.34
C ALA A 57 -18.71 -3.03 -8.40
N GLN A 58 -18.78 -3.66 -9.56
CA GLN A 58 -19.47 -4.94 -9.68
C GLN A 58 -18.69 -6.02 -8.91
N PRO A 59 -19.36 -7.04 -8.35
CA PRO A 59 -18.69 -8.13 -7.63
C PRO A 59 -17.54 -8.77 -8.43
N GLN A 60 -17.71 -8.92 -9.74
CA GLN A 60 -16.66 -9.47 -10.62
C GLN A 60 -15.45 -8.56 -10.74
N GLU A 61 -15.64 -7.24 -10.74
CA GLU A 61 -14.54 -6.26 -10.76
C GLU A 61 -13.79 -6.26 -9.42
N ILE A 62 -14.50 -6.47 -8.31
CA ILE A 62 -13.92 -6.60 -6.97
C ILE A 62 -13.08 -7.88 -6.88
N GLU A 63 -13.61 -9.02 -7.29
CA GLU A 63 -12.88 -10.30 -7.28
C GLU A 63 -11.57 -10.24 -8.07
N ALA A 64 -11.55 -9.53 -9.21
CA ALA A 64 -10.36 -9.36 -10.02
C ALA A 64 -9.26 -8.53 -9.35
N VAL A 65 -9.61 -7.61 -8.43
CA VAL A 65 -8.64 -6.76 -7.71
C VAL A 65 -8.35 -7.24 -6.31
N LEU A 66 -9.15 -8.16 -5.74
CA LEU A 66 -8.92 -8.73 -4.42
C LEU A 66 -7.55 -9.41 -4.30
N SER A 67 -7.07 -10.05 -5.36
CA SER A 67 -5.72 -10.64 -5.36
C SER A 67 -4.61 -9.58 -5.31
N LEU A 68 -4.85 -8.37 -5.81
CA LEU A 68 -3.88 -7.28 -5.89
C LEU A 68 -3.76 -6.46 -4.60
N ILE A 69 -4.68 -6.64 -3.66
CA ILE A 69 -4.70 -5.91 -2.38
C ILE A 69 -4.22 -6.78 -1.21
N ASN A 70 -3.57 -7.91 -1.50
CA ASN A 70 -3.08 -8.82 -0.47
C ASN A 70 -1.74 -8.30 0.11
N PRO A 71 -1.68 -7.88 1.38
CA PRO A 71 -0.44 -7.37 1.98
C PRO A 71 0.66 -8.44 2.06
N HIS A 72 0.32 -9.73 2.09
CA HIS A 72 1.31 -10.82 2.07
C HIS A 72 2.11 -10.90 0.77
N ASP A 73 1.65 -10.23 -0.29
CA ASP A 73 2.33 -10.16 -1.58
C ASP A 73 3.36 -9.01 -1.67
N ILE A 74 3.55 -8.29 -0.56
CA ILE A 74 4.59 -7.27 -0.39
C ILE A 74 5.77 -7.90 0.35
N GLU A 75 6.93 -7.94 -0.31
CA GLU A 75 8.18 -8.42 0.28
C GLU A 75 9.10 -7.24 0.58
N LEU A 76 9.65 -7.24 1.78
CA LEU A 76 10.56 -6.22 2.27
C LEU A 76 11.87 -6.88 2.71
N ASP A 77 12.99 -6.33 2.26
CA ASP A 77 14.32 -6.70 2.73
C ASP A 77 14.95 -5.52 3.45
N SER A 78 15.04 -5.64 4.78
CA SER A 78 15.60 -4.60 5.66
C SER A 78 17.11 -4.49 5.57
N SER A 79 17.81 -5.53 5.10
CA SER A 79 19.27 -5.51 4.96
C SER A 79 19.72 -4.64 3.77
N THR A 80 18.88 -4.55 2.74
CA THR A 80 19.19 -3.84 1.49
C THR A 80 18.21 -2.69 1.19
N SER A 81 17.21 -2.46 2.06
CA SER A 81 16.11 -1.50 1.85
C SER A 81 15.39 -1.71 0.50
N ILE A 82 15.15 -2.99 0.16
CA ILE A 82 14.47 -3.38 -1.06
C ILE A 82 13.00 -3.66 -0.79
N VAL A 83 12.14 -3.14 -1.66
CA VAL A 83 10.70 -3.38 -1.67
C VAL A 83 10.33 -4.10 -2.96
N PHE A 84 9.59 -5.20 -2.85
CA PHE A 84 9.09 -5.95 -4.00
C PHE A 84 7.60 -6.22 -3.88
N LEU A 85 6.88 -5.97 -4.97
CA LEU A 85 5.46 -6.29 -5.10
C LEU A 85 5.34 -7.49 -6.04
N LYS A 86 4.82 -8.62 -5.53
CA LYS A 86 4.77 -9.87 -6.29
C LYS A 86 3.85 -9.82 -7.50
N GLN A 87 2.72 -9.13 -7.39
CA GLN A 87 1.71 -9.12 -8.45
C GLN A 87 1.76 -7.83 -9.26
N LYS A 88 1.62 -7.98 -10.58
CA LYS A 88 1.54 -6.84 -11.49
C LYS A 88 0.22 -6.10 -11.30
N GLY A 89 0.29 -4.80 -11.07
CA GLY A 89 -0.87 -3.95 -10.81
C GLY A 89 -1.15 -3.72 -9.32
N MET A 90 -0.38 -4.34 -8.42
CA MET A 90 -0.34 -3.90 -7.02
C MET A 90 0.13 -2.45 -6.93
N LYS A 91 -0.43 -1.72 -5.99
CA LYS A 91 -0.05 -0.34 -5.71
C LYS A 91 0.01 -0.14 -4.21
N ILE A 92 1.12 0.40 -3.73
CA ILE A 92 1.23 0.90 -2.36
C ILE A 92 0.75 2.34 -2.34
N ASP A 93 -0.14 2.64 -1.40
CA ASP A 93 -0.53 3.99 -1.03
C ASP A 93 -0.25 4.21 0.47
N LEU A 94 0.69 5.11 0.74
CA LEU A 94 1.07 5.53 2.09
C LEU A 94 0.37 6.84 2.49
N GLY A 95 -0.51 7.40 1.67
CA GLY A 95 -1.17 8.68 1.92
C GLY A 95 -1.94 8.72 3.25
N CYS A 96 -2.55 7.60 3.64
CA CYS A 96 -3.21 7.45 4.95
C CYS A 96 -2.22 7.39 6.11
N LEU A 97 -1.05 6.78 5.92
CA LEU A 97 0.01 6.69 6.94
C LEU A 97 0.75 8.02 7.11
N VAL A 98 1.06 8.72 6.02
CA VAL A 98 1.78 10.00 6.06
C VAL A 98 1.02 11.05 6.88
N LYS A 99 -0.32 11.06 6.84
CA LYS A 99 -1.13 11.97 7.68
C LYS A 99 -1.04 11.66 9.17
N GLY A 100 -1.00 10.38 9.55
CA GLY A 100 -0.78 9.98 10.95
C GLY A 100 0.67 10.19 11.39
N TYR A 101 1.64 9.78 10.55
CA TYR A 101 3.07 9.89 10.81
C TYR A 101 3.54 11.35 10.92
N SER A 102 2.98 12.25 10.11
CA SER A 102 3.28 13.70 10.22
C SER A 102 2.74 14.28 11.53
N ALA A 103 1.58 13.81 12.00
CA ALA A 103 1.03 14.22 13.30
C ALA A 103 1.87 13.69 14.47
N ASP A 104 2.39 12.46 14.38
CA ASP A 104 3.26 11.87 15.41
C ASP A 104 4.66 12.52 15.45
N LYS A 105 5.22 12.95 14.30
CA LYS A 105 6.52 13.66 14.29
C LYS A 105 6.45 15.09 14.84
N GLU A 106 5.28 15.73 14.83
CA GLU A 106 5.09 17.07 15.38
C GLU A 106 4.81 17.07 16.90
N CYS A 107 4.44 15.92 17.47
CA CYS A 107 4.21 15.78 18.90
C CYS A 107 5.24 14.82 19.52
N PRO A 108 6.43 15.31 19.93
CA PRO A 108 7.22 14.55 20.88
C PRO A 108 6.38 14.52 22.17
N ILE A 109 5.77 13.37 22.45
CA ILE A 109 5.24 13.05 23.78
C ILE A 109 6.42 13.15 24.76
N SER A 110 6.55 14.34 25.35
CA SER A 110 7.40 14.69 26.49
C SER A 110 6.69 14.38 27.79
#